data_AF-A0A846STI8-F1
#
_entry.id   AF-A0A846STI8-F1
#
_cell.length_a   1.000
_cell.length_b   1.000
_cell.length_c   1.000
_cell.angle_alpha   90.00
_cell.angle_beta   90.00
_cell.angle_gamma   90.00
#
_symmetry.space_group_name_H-M   'P 1'
#
loop_
_entity.id
_entity.type
_entity.pdbx_description
1 polymer ?
#
loop_
_entity_poly.entity_id
_entity_poly.type
_entity_poly.pdbx_seq_one_letter_code
_entity_poly.pdbx_strand_id
1 'polypeptide(L)'
;MVYEGNQINQIFSPIIKLPMIKLCEQNGDKLDSGYSAMLQMLYLRADSSLFDSENTANYLIENSGGHPRDLLRLLSYAFGFADGDQFDDASARKAVKKLAMDYRRILDTKDYPLLREIDQSPLGQVSNNSDQAQLLLYNLALLEYNDYWWKSHPVVRTLPEYQAVSSS
;
A
#
# COMPACT_ATOMS: atom_id res chain seq x y z
N MET A 1 48.28 7.58 7.64
CA MET A 1 47.44 6.36 7.64
C MET A 1 46.02 6.83 7.35
N VAL A 2 45.68 6.93 6.06
CA VAL A 2 44.41 7.48 5.56
C VAL A 2 43.94 6.47 4.54
N TYR A 3 43.21 5.44 4.94
CA TYR A 3 42.46 4.55 4.05
C TYR A 3 41.63 3.64 4.95
N GLU A 4 40.29 3.75 4.87
CA GLU A 4 39.31 2.65 5.05
C GLU A 4 37.84 3.13 5.15
N GLY A 5 37.57 4.44 5.20
CA GLY A 5 36.17 4.92 5.26
C GLY A 5 35.49 5.21 3.90
N ASN A 6 36.27 5.42 2.82
CA ASN A 6 35.76 6.07 1.60
C ASN A 6 35.46 5.13 0.42
N GLN A 7 35.66 3.82 0.55
CA GLN A 7 35.53 2.87 -0.57
C GLN A 7 34.23 2.07 -0.61
N ILE A 8 33.36 2.17 0.41
CA ILE A 8 32.13 1.37 0.48
C ILE A 8 30.95 2.05 -0.23
N ASN A 9 30.99 3.38 -0.39
CA ASN A 9 29.92 4.15 -1.07
C ASN A 9 29.94 4.04 -2.61
N GLN A 10 30.92 3.37 -3.21
CA GLN A 10 31.00 3.23 -4.68
C GLN A 10 30.49 1.87 -5.20
N ILE A 11 30.09 0.95 -4.32
CA ILE A 11 29.67 -0.41 -4.70
C ILE A 11 28.14 -0.56 -4.74
N PHE A 12 27.42 0.25 -3.96
CA PHE A 12 25.96 0.23 -3.95
C PHE A 12 25.44 1.38 -4.82
N SER A 13 24.64 1.04 -5.82
CA SER A 13 23.79 2.00 -6.54
C SER A 13 23.10 2.94 -5.54
N PRO A 14 22.84 4.21 -5.90
CA PRO A 14 22.03 5.08 -5.04
C PRO A 14 20.79 4.32 -4.58
N ILE A 15 20.42 4.46 -3.30
CA ILE A 15 19.19 3.87 -2.78
C ILE A 15 18.03 4.54 -3.53
N ILE A 16 17.59 3.90 -4.62
CA ILE A 16 16.41 4.31 -5.37
C ILE A 16 15.23 3.73 -4.59
N LYS A 17 14.61 4.55 -3.75
CA LYS A 17 13.25 4.26 -3.28
C LYS A 17 12.34 4.34 -4.49
N LEU A 18 11.86 3.19 -4.96
CA LEU A 18 10.80 3.17 -5.96
C LEU A 18 9.53 3.70 -5.29
N PRO A 19 8.99 4.82 -5.75
CA PRO A 19 7.80 5.38 -5.14
C PRO A 19 6.58 4.52 -5.44
N MET A 20 5.56 4.67 -4.60
CA MET A 20 4.26 4.05 -4.87
C MET A 20 3.66 4.64 -6.14
N ILE A 21 2.95 3.81 -6.91
CA ILE A 21 2.19 4.28 -8.07
C ILE A 21 0.96 5.03 -7.54
N LYS A 22 0.96 6.34 -7.73
CA LYS A 22 -0.10 7.22 -7.23
C LYS A 22 -1.45 6.86 -7.86
N LEU A 23 -2.43 6.47 -7.04
CA LEU A 23 -3.80 6.14 -7.49
C LEU A 23 -4.78 7.31 -7.33
N CYS A 24 -4.45 8.24 -6.44
CA CYS A 24 -5.20 9.47 -6.25
C CYS A 24 -4.26 10.63 -5.92
N GLU A 25 -4.72 11.83 -6.21
CA GLU A 25 -4.18 13.07 -5.69
C GLU A 25 -4.35 13.15 -4.17
N GLN A 26 -3.62 14.06 -3.54
CA GLN A 26 -3.68 14.25 -2.08
C GLN A 26 -5.10 14.65 -1.62
N ASN A 27 -5.81 15.42 -2.44
CA ASN A 27 -7.20 15.82 -2.20
C ASN A 27 -8.22 14.67 -2.42
N GLY A 28 -7.75 13.49 -2.87
CA GLY A 28 -8.57 12.32 -3.14
C GLY A 28 -9.01 12.16 -4.59
N ASP A 29 -8.69 13.10 -5.49
CA ASP A 29 -9.06 12.98 -6.90
C ASP A 29 -8.39 11.76 -7.53
N LYS A 30 -9.18 10.92 -8.21
CA LYS A 30 -8.66 9.70 -8.84
C LYS A 30 -7.65 10.06 -9.93
N LEU A 31 -6.55 9.31 -10.00
CA LEU A 31 -5.53 9.44 -11.02
C LEU A 31 -5.57 8.25 -11.98
N ASP A 32 -6.23 8.43 -13.13
CA ASP A 32 -6.46 7.34 -14.10
C ASP A 32 -5.17 6.77 -14.71
N SER A 33 -4.11 7.58 -14.83
CA SER A 33 -2.81 7.12 -15.31
C SER A 33 -2.17 6.11 -14.35
N GLY A 34 -2.32 6.31 -13.05
CA GLY A 34 -1.85 5.38 -12.02
C GLY A 34 -2.63 4.06 -12.03
N TYR A 35 -3.96 4.14 -12.15
CA TYR A 35 -4.80 2.95 -12.33
C TYR A 35 -4.44 2.18 -13.59
N SER A 36 -4.26 2.88 -14.72
CA SER A 36 -3.88 2.27 -16.00
C SER A 36 -2.54 1.56 -15.90
N ALA A 37 -1.54 2.17 -15.25
CA ALA A 37 -0.23 1.55 -15.05
C ALA A 37 -0.32 0.28 -14.17
N MET A 38 -1.06 0.35 -13.06
CA MET A 38 -1.26 -0.80 -12.17
C MET A 38 -2.05 -1.93 -12.84
N LEU A 39 -3.05 -1.59 -13.65
CA LEU A 39 -3.84 -2.55 -14.41
C LEU A 39 -3.00 -3.26 -15.48
N GLN A 40 -2.15 -2.52 -16.20
CA GLN A 40 -1.19 -3.11 -17.14
C GLN A 40 -0.21 -4.05 -16.43
N MET A 41 0.34 -3.65 -15.28
CA MET A 41 1.21 -4.51 -14.49
C MET A 41 0.50 -5.78 -14.00
N LEU A 42 -0.77 -5.65 -13.58
CA LEU A 42 -1.58 -6.78 -13.14
C LEU A 42 -1.81 -7.77 -14.30
N TYR A 43 -2.18 -7.26 -15.47
CA TYR A 43 -2.46 -8.10 -16.65
C TYR A 43 -1.23 -8.74 -17.28
N LEU A 44 -0.03 -8.19 -17.05
CA LEU A 44 1.22 -8.89 -17.35
C LEU A 44 1.45 -10.13 -16.46
N ARG A 45 0.77 -10.21 -15.31
CA ARG A 45 0.95 -11.31 -14.34
C ARG A 45 -0.19 -12.32 -14.34
N ALA A 46 -1.40 -11.87 -14.63
CA ALA A 46 -2.62 -12.69 -14.75
C ALA A 46 -3.47 -12.13 -15.89
N ASP A 47 -3.74 -12.95 -16.90
CA ASP A 47 -4.54 -12.54 -18.07
C ASP A 47 -5.91 -11.97 -17.65
N SER A 48 -6.42 -10.97 -18.37
CA SER A 48 -7.68 -10.32 -18.03
C SER A 48 -8.88 -11.29 -18.02
N SER A 49 -8.81 -12.37 -18.79
CA SER A 49 -9.83 -13.44 -18.79
C SER A 49 -9.93 -14.20 -17.46
N LEU A 50 -8.90 -14.13 -16.62
CA LEU A 50 -8.91 -14.72 -15.26
C LEU A 50 -9.73 -13.88 -14.27
N PHE A 51 -10.24 -12.70 -14.65
CA PHE A 51 -11.10 -11.88 -13.80
C PHE A 51 -12.54 -11.96 -14.30
N ASP A 52 -13.50 -12.02 -13.37
CA ASP A 52 -14.94 -11.94 -13.71
C ASP A 52 -15.30 -10.58 -14.34
N SER A 53 -14.55 -9.53 -13.99
CA SER A 53 -14.75 -8.15 -14.39
C SER A 53 -13.50 -7.32 -14.12
N GLU A 54 -13.36 -6.22 -14.85
CA GLU A 54 -12.32 -5.22 -14.55
C GLU A 54 -12.50 -4.59 -13.16
N ASN A 55 -13.72 -4.57 -12.62
CA ASN A 55 -13.99 -4.06 -11.27
C ASN A 55 -13.27 -4.88 -10.20
N THR A 56 -13.16 -6.20 -10.38
CA THR A 56 -12.40 -7.07 -9.47
C THR A 56 -10.91 -6.76 -9.52
N ALA A 57 -10.35 -6.54 -10.71
CA ALA A 57 -8.97 -6.07 -10.87
C ALA A 57 -8.77 -4.70 -10.21
N ASN A 58 -9.65 -3.73 -10.48
CA ASN A 58 -9.61 -2.40 -9.92
C ASN A 58 -9.73 -2.41 -8.39
N TYR A 59 -10.53 -3.32 -7.81
CA TYR A 59 -10.64 -3.49 -6.37
C TYR A 59 -9.31 -3.93 -5.72
N LEU A 60 -8.58 -4.87 -6.34
CA LEU A 60 -7.25 -5.27 -5.87
C LEU A 60 -6.25 -4.11 -6.01
N ILE A 61 -6.31 -3.36 -7.11
CA ILE A 61 -5.45 -2.19 -7.35
C ILE A 61 -5.69 -1.12 -6.28
N GLU A 62 -6.95 -0.74 -6.05
CA GLU A 62 -7.32 0.25 -5.03
C GLU A 62 -6.81 -0.18 -3.65
N ASN A 63 -6.99 -1.46 -3.30
CA ASN A 63 -6.58 -1.97 -1.99
C ASN A 63 -5.06 -2.19 -1.84
N SER A 64 -4.30 -2.18 -2.93
CA SER A 64 -2.83 -2.17 -2.88
C SER A 64 -2.24 -0.79 -2.54
N GLY A 65 -3.04 0.28 -2.63
CA GLY A 65 -2.57 1.64 -2.40
C GLY A 65 -1.52 2.13 -3.40
N GLY A 66 -1.40 1.47 -4.56
CA GLY A 66 -0.34 1.77 -5.52
C GLY A 66 0.97 1.02 -5.27
N HIS A 67 1.00 0.11 -4.28
CA HIS A 67 2.16 -0.68 -3.95
C HIS A 67 2.23 -1.94 -4.84
N PRO A 68 3.19 -2.07 -5.79
CA PRO A 68 3.19 -3.19 -6.74
C PRO A 68 3.36 -4.56 -6.07
N ARG A 69 4.17 -4.66 -5.00
CA ARG A 69 4.30 -5.91 -4.24
C ARG A 69 3.00 -6.35 -3.56
N ASP A 70 2.28 -5.42 -2.92
CA ASP A 70 1.01 -5.76 -2.27
C ASP A 70 -0.09 -6.04 -3.28
N LEU A 71 -0.08 -5.43 -4.47
CA LEU A 71 -0.93 -5.86 -5.59
C LEU A 71 -0.68 -7.33 -5.94
N LEU A 72 0.58 -7.76 -6.04
CA LEU A 72 0.92 -9.16 -6.30
C LEU A 72 0.55 -10.10 -5.14
N ARG A 73 0.66 -9.64 -3.88
CA ARG A 73 0.18 -10.40 -2.71
C ARG A 73 -1.33 -10.55 -2.74
N LEU A 74 -2.06 -9.48 -3.05
CA LEU A 74 -3.51 -9.49 -3.20
C LEU A 74 -3.95 -10.45 -4.30
N LEU A 75 -3.31 -10.41 -5.47
CA LEU A 75 -3.56 -11.37 -6.55
C LEU A 75 -3.30 -12.82 -6.09
N SER A 76 -2.18 -13.06 -5.39
CA SER A 76 -1.84 -14.40 -4.88
C SER A 76 -2.86 -14.89 -3.84
N TYR A 77 -3.38 -14.02 -2.99
CA TYR A 77 -4.43 -14.37 -2.03
C TYR A 77 -5.77 -14.60 -2.71
N ALA A 78 -6.14 -13.77 -3.69
CA ALA A 78 -7.36 -13.95 -4.47
C ALA A 78 -7.34 -15.31 -5.17
N PHE A 79 -6.21 -15.69 -5.76
CA PHE A 79 -6.01 -17.03 -6.32
C PHE A 79 -6.22 -18.15 -5.30
N GLY A 80 -5.68 -18.02 -4.08
CA GLY A 80 -5.89 -19.03 -3.03
C GLY A 80 -7.33 -19.10 -2.49
N PHE A 81 -8.15 -18.08 -2.75
CA PHE A 81 -9.54 -17.98 -2.27
C PHE A 81 -10.59 -18.12 -3.36
N ALA A 82 -10.18 -18.20 -4.63
CA ALA A 82 -11.06 -18.41 -5.76
C ALA A 82 -11.64 -19.82 -5.71
N ASP A 83 -12.96 -19.91 -5.76
CA ASP A 83 -13.68 -21.19 -5.75
C ASP A 83 -13.92 -21.71 -7.20
N GLY A 84 -13.69 -20.87 -8.22
CA GLY A 84 -13.82 -21.20 -9.65
C GLY A 84 -12.61 -20.75 -10.48
N ASP A 85 -12.79 -20.70 -11.81
CA ASP A 85 -11.69 -20.42 -12.75
C ASP A 85 -11.32 -18.93 -12.87
N GLN A 86 -12.12 -18.04 -12.26
CA GLN A 86 -11.91 -16.60 -12.29
C GLN A 86 -11.78 -16.03 -10.87
N PHE A 87 -11.00 -14.97 -10.75
CA PHE A 87 -11.03 -14.05 -9.62
C PHE A 87 -12.35 -13.28 -9.66
N ASP A 88 -13.16 -13.47 -8.63
CA ASP A 88 -14.42 -12.79 -8.40
C ASP A 88 -14.33 -11.80 -7.22
N ASP A 89 -15.40 -11.01 -7.02
CA ASP A 89 -15.50 -10.08 -5.89
C ASP A 89 -15.31 -10.79 -4.53
N ALA A 90 -15.80 -12.02 -4.37
CA ALA A 90 -15.69 -12.77 -3.12
C ALA A 90 -14.23 -13.13 -2.77
N SER A 91 -13.49 -13.70 -3.72
CA SER A 91 -12.07 -14.02 -3.57
C SER A 91 -11.21 -12.77 -3.37
N ALA A 92 -11.52 -11.68 -4.08
CA ALA A 92 -10.84 -10.40 -3.91
C ALA A 92 -11.07 -9.78 -2.52
N ARG A 93 -12.29 -9.82 -1.98
CA ARG A 93 -12.58 -9.37 -0.61
C ARG A 93 -11.88 -10.23 0.44
N LYS A 94 -11.85 -11.56 0.25
CA LYS A 94 -11.09 -12.48 1.12
C LYS A 94 -9.59 -12.15 1.09
N ALA A 95 -9.05 -11.82 -0.09
CA ALA A 95 -7.65 -11.40 -0.26
C ALA A 95 -7.32 -10.10 0.49
N VAL A 96 -8.17 -9.08 0.36
CA VAL A 96 -8.03 -7.81 1.10
C VAL A 96 -8.06 -8.04 2.60
N LYS A 97 -9.02 -8.84 3.10
CA LYS A 97 -9.09 -9.20 4.52
C LYS A 97 -7.83 -9.92 4.99
N LYS A 98 -7.29 -10.84 4.19
CA LYS A 98 -6.05 -11.55 4.52
C LYS A 98 -4.84 -10.60 4.58
N LEU A 99 -4.71 -9.67 3.64
CA LEU A 99 -3.65 -8.67 3.67
C LEU A 99 -3.79 -7.74 4.89
N ALA A 100 -5.02 -7.31 5.21
CA ALA A 100 -5.29 -6.52 6.41
C ALA A 100 -4.84 -7.25 7.69
N MET A 101 -5.09 -8.55 7.79
CA MET A 101 -4.62 -9.37 8.91
C MET A 101 -3.10 -9.51 8.96
N ASP A 102 -2.41 -9.47 7.83
CA ASP A 102 -0.94 -9.47 7.84
C ASP A 102 -0.40 -8.17 8.41
N TYR A 103 -0.98 -7.03 8.03
CA TYR A 103 -0.64 -5.73 8.63
C TYR A 103 -1.00 -5.68 10.11
N ARG A 104 -2.16 -6.20 10.51
CA ARG A 104 -2.56 -6.24 11.93
C ARG A 104 -1.54 -6.96 12.82
N ARG A 105 -0.83 -7.97 12.32
CA ARG A 105 0.18 -8.71 13.10
C ARG A 105 1.45 -7.93 13.38
N ILE A 106 1.73 -6.87 12.63
CA ILE A 106 2.94 -6.06 12.75
C ILE A 106 2.68 -4.67 13.35
N LEU A 107 1.40 -4.33 13.56
CA LEU A 107 0.98 -3.06 14.13
C LEU A 107 0.69 -3.19 15.63
N ASP A 108 1.14 -2.22 16.39
CA ASP A 108 0.78 -2.03 17.79
C ASP A 108 -0.50 -1.19 17.90
N THR A 109 -1.23 -1.31 19.01
CA THR A 109 -2.43 -0.49 19.27
C THR A 109 -2.17 1.02 19.21
N LYS A 110 -0.95 1.46 19.55
CA LYS A 110 -0.51 2.86 19.49
C LYS A 110 -0.32 3.38 18.05
N ASP A 111 -0.25 2.52 17.04
CA ASP A 111 -0.01 2.91 15.66
C ASP A 111 -1.28 3.46 15.00
N TYR A 112 -2.44 2.93 15.36
CA TYR A 112 -3.71 3.33 14.76
C TYR A 112 -4.07 4.82 14.97
N PRO A 113 -3.88 5.41 16.16
CA PRO A 113 -4.09 6.84 16.35
C PRO A 113 -3.21 7.70 15.43
N LEU A 114 -1.92 7.39 15.31
CA LEU A 114 -0.98 8.12 14.46
C LEU A 114 -1.36 8.01 12.97
N LEU A 115 -1.68 6.80 12.50
CA LEU A 115 -2.16 6.56 11.14
C LEU A 115 -3.41 7.39 10.81
N ARG A 116 -4.35 7.48 11.76
CA ARG A 116 -5.57 8.26 11.62
C ARG A 116 -5.32 9.77 11.61
N GLU A 117 -4.44 10.23 12.49
CA GLU A 117 -4.00 11.64 12.56
C GLU A 117 -3.38 12.08 11.24
N ILE A 118 -2.47 11.27 10.67
CA ILE A 118 -1.84 11.55 9.38
C ILE A 118 -2.90 11.62 8.26
N ASP A 119 -3.83 10.67 8.22
CA ASP A 119 -4.87 10.64 7.18
C ASP A 119 -5.86 11.82 7.27
N GLN A 120 -6.01 12.44 8.45
CA GLN A 120 -6.89 13.60 8.68
C GLN A 120 -6.16 14.95 8.53
N SER A 121 -4.83 14.91 8.46
CA SER A 121 -4.00 16.10 8.36
C SER A 121 -4.19 16.82 7.02
N PRO A 122 -4.56 18.12 7.03
CA PRO A 122 -4.44 18.93 5.84
C PRO A 122 -2.97 19.01 5.45
N LEU A 123 -2.66 18.65 4.20
CA LEU A 123 -1.31 18.67 3.60
C LEU A 123 -0.38 17.50 3.97
N GLY A 124 -0.83 16.45 4.70
CA GLY A 124 0.06 15.36 5.10
C GLY A 124 1.25 15.83 5.95
N GLN A 125 1.15 17.06 6.49
CA GLN A 125 2.20 17.72 7.27
C GLN A 125 2.23 17.27 8.73
N VAL A 126 1.22 16.55 9.19
CA VAL A 126 1.16 16.07 10.57
C VAL A 126 1.66 14.64 10.62
N SER A 127 2.97 14.49 10.70
CA SER A 127 3.58 14.08 11.96
C SER A 127 5.07 14.31 11.81
N ASN A 128 5.69 14.88 12.84
CA ASN A 128 7.14 14.93 12.96
C ASN A 128 7.72 13.56 12.55
N ASN A 129 8.92 13.53 11.94
CA ASN A 129 9.73 12.33 11.63
C ASN A 129 10.07 11.52 12.90
N SER A 130 9.05 11.15 13.67
CA SER A 130 9.10 10.34 14.85
C SER A 130 9.53 8.95 14.44
N ASP A 131 10.23 8.27 15.33
CA ASP A 131 10.67 6.90 15.10
C ASP A 131 9.47 5.99 14.76
N GLN A 132 8.27 6.30 15.29
CA GLN A 132 7.04 5.57 14.98
C GLN A 132 6.57 5.79 13.53
N ALA A 133 6.53 7.03 13.03
CA ALA A 133 6.18 7.29 11.64
C ALA A 133 7.19 6.67 10.67
N GLN A 134 8.48 6.72 11.00
CA GLN A 134 9.54 6.07 10.20
C GLN A 134 9.38 4.54 10.19
N LEU A 135 9.01 3.93 11.32
CA LEU A 135 8.73 2.50 11.40
C LEU A 135 7.51 2.11 10.53
N LEU A 136 6.47 2.94 10.53
CA LEU A 136 5.26 2.71 9.71
C LEU A 136 5.54 2.87 8.20
N LEU A 137 6.43 3.79 7.82
CA LEU A 137 6.92 3.88 6.43
C LEU A 137 7.76 2.66 6.06
N TYR A 138 8.64 2.21 6.97
CA TYR A 138 9.49 1.06 6.75
C TYR A 138 8.69 -0.24 6.58
N ASN A 139 7.64 -0.43 7.39
CA ASN A 139 6.78 -1.60 7.33
C ASN A 139 5.63 -1.49 6.33
N LEU A 140 5.51 -0.34 5.63
CA LEU A 140 4.54 -0.04 4.59
C LEU A 140 3.08 0.02 5.07
N ALA A 141 2.84 0.12 6.38
CA ALA A 141 1.51 0.45 6.90
C ALA A 141 1.16 1.92 6.62
N LEU A 142 2.19 2.76 6.45
CA LEU A 142 2.11 4.11 5.93
C LEU A 142 2.80 4.16 4.56
N LEU A 143 2.12 4.73 3.56
CA LEU A 143 2.61 4.83 2.19
C LEU A 143 3.02 6.26 1.86
N GLU A 144 4.16 6.41 1.18
CA GLU A 144 4.71 7.68 0.72
C GLU A 144 4.58 7.82 -0.81
N TYR A 145 4.09 8.97 -1.27
CA TYR A 145 3.92 9.30 -2.68
C TYR A 145 4.82 10.48 -3.09
N ASN A 146 5.13 10.59 -4.40
CA ASN A 146 6.14 11.48 -4.99
C ASN A 146 6.00 13.00 -4.71
N ASP A 147 4.93 13.43 -4.06
CA ASP A 147 4.67 14.82 -3.67
C ASP A 147 4.76 15.03 -2.15
N TYR A 148 5.50 14.17 -1.44
CA TYR A 148 5.78 14.23 0.00
C TYR A 148 4.53 14.26 0.89
N TRP A 149 3.52 13.46 0.52
CA TRP A 149 2.37 13.21 1.38
C TRP A 149 2.26 11.72 1.67
N TRP A 150 1.74 11.43 2.86
CA TRP A 150 1.58 10.08 3.35
C TRP A 150 0.11 9.70 3.47
N LYS A 151 -0.17 8.41 3.34
CA LYS A 151 -1.50 7.85 3.60
C LYS A 151 -1.37 6.45 4.17
N SER A 152 -2.22 6.12 5.12
CA SER A 152 -2.31 4.76 5.64
C SER A 152 -2.66 3.79 4.52
N HIS A 153 -2.00 2.64 4.49
CA HIS A 153 -2.25 1.59 3.51
C HIS A 153 -3.75 1.25 3.47
N PRO A 154 -4.40 1.17 2.29
CA PRO A 154 -5.85 0.98 2.20
C PRO A 154 -6.40 -0.17 3.03
N VAL A 155 -5.76 -1.35 3.00
CA VAL A 155 -6.20 -2.47 3.83
C VAL A 155 -6.11 -2.22 5.33
N VAL A 156 -5.20 -1.37 5.81
CA VAL A 156 -5.10 -1.00 7.24
C VAL A 156 -6.32 -0.18 7.65
N ARG A 157 -6.84 0.67 6.76
CA ARG A 157 -8.05 1.47 6.99
C ARG A 157 -9.33 0.61 7.09
N THR A 158 -9.26 -0.67 6.70
CA THR A 158 -10.35 -1.64 6.88
C THR A 158 -10.36 -2.30 8.27
N LEU A 159 -9.30 -2.13 9.05
CA LEU A 159 -9.19 -2.75 10.38
C LEU A 159 -10.11 -2.07 11.40
N PRO A 160 -10.80 -2.84 12.26
CA PRO A 160 -11.65 -2.28 13.31
C PRO A 160 -10.91 -1.33 14.24
N GLU A 161 -9.66 -1.62 14.58
CA GLU A 161 -8.83 -0.78 15.45
C GLU A 161 -8.56 0.60 14.84
N TYR A 162 -8.34 0.66 13.53
CA TYR A 162 -8.20 1.92 12.81
C TYR A 162 -9.53 2.71 12.80
N GLN A 163 -10.65 2.02 12.58
CA GLN A 163 -11.98 2.64 12.52
C GLN A 163 -12.48 3.12 13.89
N ALA A 164 -12.03 2.48 14.97
CA ALA A 164 -12.40 2.83 16.35
C ALA A 164 -11.70 4.11 16.85
N VAL A 165 -10.64 4.57 16.18
CA VAL A 165 -9.99 5.85 16.50
C VAL A 165 -10.94 6.99 16.15
N SER A 166 -11.48 7.65 17.18
CA SER A 166 -12.35 8.82 17.04
C SER A 166 -11.53 10.02 16.58
N SER A 167 -12.06 10.80 15.62
CA SER A 167 -11.52 12.13 15.31
C SER A 167 -11.68 12.99 16.56
N SER A 168 -10.57 13.44 17.14
CA SER A 168 -10.58 14.41 18.24
C SER A 168 -10.78 15.83 17.72
#